data_AF-A0A947DYQ0-F1
#
_entry.id   AF-A0A947DYQ0-F1
#
_cell.length_a   1.000
_cell.length_b   1.000
_cell.length_c   1.000
_cell.angle_alpha   90.00
_cell.angle_beta   90.00
_cell.angle_gamma   90.00
#
_symmetry.space_group_name_H-M   'P 1'
#
loop_
_entity.id
_entity.type
_entity.pdbx_description
1 polymer ?
#
loop_
_entity_poly.entity_id
_entity_poly.type
_entity_poly.pdbx_seq_one_letter_code
_entity_poly.pdbx_strand_id
1 'polypeptide(L)'
;MSRIVLIDLSQRELQQRSELSAEADRLRRLQATADTSGGLSQEQERRLEELEADLDSDNSVDPMYRAVAMYFDEDATKWSEVKPEYLLKFGLFNSQSTSSPTGQLTPVEREIAGICGLLELDGLTDAVQPDYVVRVNAAKGEYKNNRKLFEKVFEYFETKGNSVSLRSQHAGKIIPLPIVAVVRPALHGLFFPVKPTVAAQLRKQAGPVVRPKPLVDEPLVSAALNQETVLPVNGRSVAQVVRRLASDRVTANDSYLSVRIEAVFESTSGGADGAAPSSIEIDLPDLEATVDQVIVKENLEAIQAIYYTYMLEETRIFQVVERIVELFRQGLLPLGTGSSGDYLFNYYKMASERLTENERRDLYLRLFGAPGGSATGLEPNRDFNELWLRFVSAVSSFARSQNISQMLLSKTPAQVSQETLRKAGRDLGANLSRNGYGMAYFAATDMQKSIVQFRDLLQDASLRNAFGARDMWQVIDFVNVNYLGGARNSYRYRTQARAGAVIIRWIADHVQRLSNVTGPVLAADQIFNPQARDLASSSTPMKNPSDWDLVNACDQWLAVGGVQDQAIEQYSQPIESPVTTSRPIEMPRMAREAFDAAGINLPGM
;
A
#
# COMPACT_ATOMS: atom_id res chain seq x y z
N MET A 1 12.34 37.06 10.96
CA MET A 1 11.84 36.22 12.07
C MET A 1 11.19 35.00 11.45
N SER A 2 11.50 33.82 11.96
CA SER A 2 10.95 32.56 11.45
C SER A 2 9.57 32.32 12.06
N ARG A 3 8.58 31.93 11.24
CA ARG A 3 7.21 31.63 11.70
C ARG A 3 7.08 30.18 12.16
N ILE A 4 6.22 29.88 13.14
CA ILE A 4 5.90 28.48 13.49
C ILE A 4 5.05 27.84 12.40
N VAL A 5 5.42 26.61 12.01
CA VAL A 5 4.59 25.74 11.18
C VAL A 5 4.27 24.47 11.96
N LEU A 6 2.99 24.13 12.07
CA LEU A 6 2.52 22.90 12.70
C LEU A 6 2.53 21.78 11.67
N ILE A 7 3.58 20.96 11.73
CA ILE A 7 3.87 19.98 10.67
C ILE A 7 2.82 18.87 10.65
N ASP A 8 2.44 18.38 11.83
CA ASP A 8 1.43 17.35 12.04
C ASP A 8 0.11 17.67 11.33
N LEU A 9 -0.46 18.86 11.59
CA LEU A 9 -1.71 19.29 10.96
C LEU A 9 -1.55 19.47 9.44
N SER A 10 -0.41 19.99 8.99
CA SER A 10 -0.15 20.18 7.56
C SER A 10 0.03 18.86 6.79
N GLN A 11 0.66 17.86 7.41
CA GLN A 11 0.87 16.53 6.83
C GLN A 11 -0.44 15.76 6.77
N ARG A 12 -1.25 15.82 7.82
CA ARG A 12 -2.59 15.20 7.84
C ARG A 12 -3.47 15.75 6.73
N GLU A 13 -3.53 17.08 6.59
CA GLU A 13 -4.27 17.71 5.50
C GLU A 13 -3.79 17.22 4.13
N LEU A 14 -2.46 17.16 3.91
CA LEU A 14 -1.88 16.70 2.65
C LEU A 14 -2.27 15.25 2.35
N GLN A 15 -2.18 14.38 3.36
CA GLN A 15 -2.56 12.98 3.24
C GLN A 15 -4.04 12.85 2.83
N GLN A 16 -4.92 13.58 3.52
CA GLN A 16 -6.36 13.57 3.22
C GLN A 16 -6.66 14.09 1.81
N ARG A 17 -6.01 15.17 1.37
CA ARG A 17 -6.13 15.64 -0.03
C ARG A 17 -5.63 14.63 -1.05
N SER A 18 -4.56 13.89 -0.73
CA SER A 18 -4.07 12.82 -1.60
C SER A 18 -5.06 11.67 -1.71
N GLU A 19 -5.73 11.30 -0.61
CA GLU A 19 -6.77 10.26 -0.58
C GLU A 19 -7.99 10.68 -1.42
N LEU A 20 -8.49 11.90 -1.22
CA LEU A 20 -9.61 12.44 -2.02
C LEU A 20 -9.25 12.57 -3.51
N SER A 21 -8.02 13.00 -3.83
CA SER A 21 -7.53 13.07 -5.21
C SER A 21 -7.49 11.70 -5.89
N ALA A 22 -7.01 10.67 -5.18
CA ALA A 22 -6.99 9.30 -5.69
C ALA A 22 -8.40 8.75 -5.92
N GLU A 23 -9.36 9.08 -5.06
CA GLU A 23 -10.78 8.74 -5.21
C GLU A 23 -11.38 9.45 -6.44
N ALA A 24 -11.15 10.76 -6.59
CA ALA A 24 -11.61 11.55 -7.72
C ALA A 24 -11.05 11.01 -9.05
N ASP A 25 -9.76 10.68 -9.11
CA ASP A 25 -9.11 10.12 -10.29
C ASP A 25 -9.64 8.73 -10.66
N ARG A 26 -10.10 7.95 -9.68
CA ARG A 26 -10.79 6.68 -9.94
C ARG A 26 -12.14 6.93 -10.60
N LEU A 27 -12.93 7.88 -10.09
CA LEU A 27 -14.25 8.22 -10.64
C LEU A 27 -14.13 8.87 -12.03
N ARG A 28 -13.16 9.77 -12.23
CA ARG A 28 -12.85 10.34 -13.57
C ARG A 28 -12.47 9.27 -14.58
N ARG A 29 -11.69 8.26 -14.19
CA ARG A 29 -11.37 7.11 -15.07
C ARG A 29 -12.60 6.29 -15.42
N LEU A 30 -13.52 6.09 -14.48
CA LEU A 30 -14.80 5.41 -14.74
C LEU A 30 -15.68 6.23 -15.70
N GLN A 31 -15.72 7.55 -15.54
CA GLN A 31 -16.42 8.46 -16.45
C GLN A 31 -15.80 8.48 -17.85
N ALA A 32 -14.47 8.51 -17.94
CA ALA A 32 -13.74 8.51 -19.21
C ALA A 32 -13.87 7.18 -19.97
N THR A 33 -14.18 6.09 -19.26
CA THR A 33 -14.42 4.76 -19.83
C THR A 33 -15.90 4.43 -19.97
N ALA A 34 -16.79 5.44 -19.94
CA ALA A 34 -18.25 5.28 -19.96
C ALA A 34 -18.76 4.34 -21.07
N ASP A 35 -18.12 4.37 -22.24
CA ASP A 35 -18.43 3.50 -23.39
C ASP A 35 -18.28 2.00 -23.09
N THR A 36 -17.45 1.65 -22.10
CA THR A 36 -17.17 0.27 -21.66
C THR A 36 -17.65 -0.04 -20.24
N SER A 37 -17.72 0.96 -19.35
CA SER A 37 -18.05 0.81 -17.93
C SER A 37 -19.53 1.05 -17.61
N GLY A 38 -20.31 1.59 -18.56
CA GLY A 38 -21.69 2.02 -18.34
C GLY A 38 -21.82 3.42 -17.72
N GLY A 39 -20.71 4.15 -17.55
CA GLY A 39 -20.68 5.50 -16.99
C GLY A 39 -20.70 5.54 -15.46
N LEU A 40 -20.80 6.75 -14.91
CA LEU A 40 -20.99 6.96 -13.47
C LEU A 40 -22.48 6.79 -13.11
N SER A 41 -22.77 6.19 -11.96
CA SER A 41 -24.10 6.27 -11.36
C SER A 41 -24.36 7.68 -10.82
N GLN A 42 -25.63 8.06 -10.63
CA GLN A 42 -26.02 9.37 -10.09
C GLN A 42 -25.37 9.67 -8.72
N GLU A 43 -25.18 8.66 -7.88
CA GLU A 43 -24.50 8.79 -6.59
C GLU A 43 -23.00 9.04 -6.76
N GLN A 44 -22.37 8.38 -7.74
CA GLN A 44 -20.96 8.58 -8.06
C GLN A 44 -20.68 9.91 -8.77
N GLU A 45 -21.62 10.41 -9.58
CA GLU A 45 -21.56 11.76 -10.15
C GLU A 45 -21.61 12.81 -9.03
N ARG A 46 -22.57 12.70 -8.10
CA ARG A 46 -22.65 13.58 -6.94
C ARG A 46 -21.37 13.51 -6.08
N ARG A 47 -20.86 12.30 -5.85
CA ARG A 47 -19.61 12.12 -5.08
C ARG A 47 -18.40 12.75 -5.78
N LEU A 48 -18.30 12.63 -7.11
CA LEU A 48 -17.24 13.27 -7.87
C LEU A 48 -17.33 14.80 -7.77
N GLU A 49 -18.54 15.37 -7.89
CA GLU A 49 -18.76 16.81 -7.71
C GLU A 49 -18.38 17.28 -6.30
N GLU A 50 -18.72 16.53 -5.25
CA GLU A 50 -18.32 16.81 -3.86
C GLU A 50 -16.79 16.78 -3.69
N LEU A 51 -16.12 15.74 -4.24
CA LEU A 51 -14.67 15.60 -4.19
C LEU A 51 -13.96 16.73 -4.92
N GLU A 52 -14.46 17.13 -6.08
CA GLU A 52 -13.91 18.25 -6.86
C GLU A 52 -14.09 19.57 -6.12
N ALA A 53 -15.24 19.79 -5.48
CA ALA A 53 -15.48 20.97 -4.66
C ALA A 53 -14.54 21.04 -3.43
N ASP A 54 -14.28 19.91 -2.76
CA ASP A 54 -13.34 19.84 -1.63
C ASP A 54 -11.89 20.05 -2.09
N LEU A 55 -11.48 19.48 -3.23
CA LEU A 55 -10.13 19.64 -3.79
C LEU A 55 -9.86 21.06 -4.31
N ASP A 56 -10.86 21.72 -4.89
CA ASP A 56 -10.80 23.10 -5.36
C ASP A 56 -10.91 24.14 -4.23
N SER A 57 -11.29 23.72 -3.01
CA SER A 57 -11.37 24.58 -1.85
C SER A 57 -10.01 24.76 -1.17
N ASP A 58 -9.75 25.97 -0.68
CA ASP A 58 -8.61 26.27 0.19
C ASP A 58 -8.84 25.77 1.63
N ASN A 59 -10.07 25.40 2.00
CA ASN A 59 -10.42 24.99 3.36
C ASN A 59 -9.89 23.60 3.70
N SER A 60 -9.65 23.34 4.97
CA SER A 60 -9.21 22.02 5.44
C SER A 60 -10.19 20.93 5.03
N VAL A 61 -9.65 19.78 4.61
CA VAL A 61 -10.38 18.54 4.34
C VAL A 61 -10.16 17.46 5.41
N ASP A 62 -9.24 17.67 6.37
CA ASP A 62 -9.00 16.73 7.47
C ASP A 62 -10.24 16.58 8.37
N PRO A 63 -10.86 15.38 8.44
CA PRO A 63 -12.05 15.16 9.25
C PRO A 63 -11.82 15.41 10.74
N MET A 64 -10.63 15.09 11.26
CA MET A 64 -10.26 15.32 12.66
C MET A 64 -10.31 16.81 12.98
N TYR A 65 -9.60 17.60 12.18
CA TYR A 65 -9.54 19.04 12.36
C TYR A 65 -10.91 19.69 12.16
N ARG A 66 -11.66 19.31 11.12
CA ARG A 66 -13.01 19.84 10.88
C ARG A 66 -13.90 19.66 12.10
N ALA A 67 -13.88 18.48 12.72
CA ALA A 67 -14.68 18.20 13.90
C ALA A 67 -14.22 18.99 15.14
N VAL A 68 -12.92 19.19 15.34
CA VAL A 68 -12.40 20.05 16.42
C VAL A 68 -12.82 21.51 16.19
N ALA A 69 -12.63 22.05 14.99
CA ALA A 69 -12.96 23.44 14.68
C ALA A 69 -14.48 23.72 14.74
N MET A 70 -15.32 22.81 14.25
CA MET A 70 -16.79 22.91 14.41
C MET A 70 -17.22 22.84 15.87
N TYR A 71 -16.51 22.09 16.70
CA TYR A 71 -16.77 22.07 18.14
C TYR A 71 -16.35 23.38 18.84
N PHE A 72 -15.33 24.08 18.32
CA PHE A 72 -14.89 25.37 18.84
C PHE A 72 -15.83 26.52 18.46
N ASP A 73 -16.47 26.44 17.29
CA ASP A 73 -17.47 27.40 16.87
C ASP A 73 -18.88 26.93 17.24
N GLU A 74 -19.30 27.22 18.47
CA GLU A 74 -20.60 26.80 19.01
C GLU A 74 -21.80 27.31 18.18
N ASP A 75 -21.61 28.34 17.35
CA ASP A 75 -22.62 28.91 16.46
C ASP A 75 -22.70 28.18 15.10
N ALA A 76 -21.70 27.38 14.73
CA ALA A 76 -21.60 26.74 13.42
C ALA A 76 -22.28 25.37 13.41
N THR A 77 -23.32 25.22 12.59
CA THR A 77 -23.99 23.92 12.39
C THR A 77 -23.43 23.15 11.19
N LYS A 78 -22.75 23.88 10.29
CA LYS A 78 -22.12 23.34 9.08
C LYS A 78 -20.70 23.87 8.95
N TRP A 79 -19.84 23.11 8.27
CA TRP A 79 -18.46 23.52 7.99
C TRP A 79 -18.36 24.90 7.30
N SER A 80 -19.31 25.23 6.43
CA SER A 80 -19.37 26.52 5.74
C SER A 80 -19.61 27.74 6.63
N GLU A 81 -20.07 27.53 7.87
CA GLU A 81 -20.43 28.57 8.83
C GLU A 81 -19.31 28.86 9.83
N VAL A 82 -18.27 28.02 9.87
CA VAL A 82 -17.16 28.14 10.82
C VAL A 82 -16.42 29.45 10.62
N LYS A 83 -16.23 30.21 11.71
CA LYS A 83 -15.56 31.50 11.72
C LYS A 83 -14.13 31.38 11.16
N PRO A 84 -13.66 32.39 10.40
CA PRO A 84 -12.34 32.38 9.77
C PRO A 84 -11.16 32.17 10.73
N GLU A 85 -11.32 32.51 12.01
CA GLU A 85 -10.31 32.34 13.06
C GLU A 85 -10.04 30.87 13.44
N TYR A 86 -10.95 29.95 13.10
CA TYR A 86 -10.82 28.51 13.36
C TYR A 86 -10.52 27.70 12.09
N LEU A 87 -10.39 28.34 10.93
CA LEU A 87 -10.15 27.64 9.67
C LEU A 87 -8.65 27.37 9.47
N LEU A 88 -8.31 26.09 9.23
CA LEU A 88 -7.05 25.75 8.55
C LEU A 88 -7.27 25.88 7.05
N LYS A 89 -6.41 26.67 6.41
CA LYS A 89 -6.34 26.74 4.94
C LYS A 89 -5.14 25.94 4.48
N PHE A 90 -5.36 24.90 3.69
CA PHE A 90 -4.32 23.92 3.31
C PHE A 90 -3.46 23.45 4.50
N GLY A 91 -4.10 23.19 5.64
CA GLY A 91 -3.41 22.66 6.83
C GLY A 91 -2.61 23.71 7.60
N LEU A 92 -2.81 25.00 7.30
CA LEU A 92 -2.18 26.12 8.00
C LEU A 92 -3.19 27.07 8.61
N PHE A 93 -2.86 27.54 9.81
CA PHE A 93 -3.58 28.61 10.48
C PHE A 93 -3.33 29.95 9.78
N ASN A 94 -4.23 30.90 9.99
CA ASN A 94 -4.15 32.20 9.34
C ASN A 94 -2.90 32.99 9.76
N SER A 95 -2.44 32.82 11.01
CA SER A 95 -1.17 33.38 11.48
C SER A 95 0.07 32.79 10.80
N GLN A 96 -0.05 31.60 10.21
CA GLN A 96 1.03 30.90 9.49
C GLN A 96 1.03 31.27 8.01
N SER A 97 -0.14 31.53 7.41
CA SER A 97 -0.32 31.78 5.97
C SER A 97 -0.10 33.23 5.55
N THR A 98 -0.30 34.20 6.45
CA THR A 98 -0.08 35.62 6.17
C THR A 98 1.28 36.06 6.69
N SER A 99 1.86 37.14 6.15
CA SER A 99 2.94 37.87 6.82
C SER A 99 2.39 38.57 8.06
N SER A 100 1.94 37.78 9.04
CA SER A 100 1.54 38.24 10.36
C SER A 100 2.73 38.98 10.97
N PRO A 101 2.53 40.19 11.52
CA PRO A 101 3.63 41.02 12.03
C PRO A 101 4.40 40.37 13.18
N THR A 102 3.85 39.33 13.82
CA THR A 102 4.47 38.60 14.94
C THR A 102 5.08 37.25 14.55
N GLY A 103 4.62 36.61 13.47
CA GLY A 103 5.05 35.24 13.10
C GLY A 103 4.69 34.14 14.13
N GLN A 104 3.84 34.47 15.11
CA GLN A 104 3.46 33.60 16.23
C GLN A 104 2.01 33.12 16.08
N LEU A 105 1.71 31.94 16.63
CA LEU A 105 0.35 31.43 16.76
C LEU A 105 -0.44 32.30 17.75
N THR A 106 -1.66 32.67 17.38
CA THR A 106 -2.59 33.37 18.27
C THR A 106 -3.00 32.47 19.45
N PRO A 107 -3.51 33.02 20.56
CA PRO A 107 -3.98 32.22 21.69
C PRO A 107 -5.01 31.15 21.31
N VAL A 108 -5.90 31.48 20.36
CA VAL A 108 -6.92 30.57 19.84
C VAL A 108 -6.27 29.43 19.05
N GLU A 109 -5.34 29.74 18.15
CA GLU A 109 -4.65 28.72 17.35
C GLU A 109 -3.78 27.81 18.24
N ARG A 110 -3.16 28.33 19.30
CA ARG A 110 -2.43 27.53 20.30
C ARG A 110 -3.34 26.58 21.08
N GLU A 111 -4.57 27.01 21.39
CA GLU A 111 -5.56 26.16 22.06
C GLU A 111 -6.00 25.01 21.16
N ILE A 112 -6.35 25.31 19.91
CA ILE A 112 -6.73 24.28 18.93
C ILE A 112 -5.56 23.34 18.64
N ALA A 113 -4.36 23.87 18.40
CA ALA A 113 -3.16 23.07 18.17
C ALA A 113 -2.81 22.15 19.36
N GLY A 114 -2.94 22.66 20.59
CA GLY A 114 -2.71 21.86 21.80
C GLY A 114 -3.73 20.73 21.95
N ILE A 115 -5.00 20.97 21.62
CA ILE A 115 -6.05 19.95 21.67
C ILE A 115 -5.87 18.91 20.57
N CYS A 116 -5.60 19.32 19.34
CA CYS A 116 -5.26 18.40 18.26
C CYS A 116 -4.04 17.54 18.64
N GLY A 117 -3.00 18.15 19.22
CA GLY A 117 -1.81 17.43 19.70
C GLY A 117 -2.11 16.41 20.80
N LEU A 118 -3.03 16.71 21.73
CA LEU A 118 -3.49 15.77 22.75
C LEU A 118 -4.27 14.59 22.14
N LEU A 119 -5.18 14.88 21.20
CA LEU A 119 -5.93 13.84 20.48
C LEU A 119 -5.01 12.94 19.66
N GLU A 120 -3.99 13.51 19.00
CA GLU A 120 -2.98 12.75 18.28
C GLU A 120 -2.10 11.90 19.21
N LEU A 121 -1.71 12.45 20.37
CA LEU A 121 -0.94 11.72 21.38
C LEU A 121 -1.70 10.50 21.90
N ASP A 122 -3.01 10.61 22.06
CA ASP A 122 -3.90 9.54 22.53
C ASP A 122 -4.38 8.61 21.41
N GLY A 123 -4.00 8.88 20.15
CA GLY A 123 -4.45 8.11 18.99
C GLY A 123 -5.94 8.29 18.65
N LEU A 124 -6.57 9.36 19.13
CA LEU A 124 -8.00 9.64 19.03
C LEU A 124 -8.29 10.56 17.83
N THR A 125 -7.85 10.17 16.64
CA THR A 125 -7.92 11.01 15.42
C THR A 125 -9.12 10.73 14.52
N ASP A 126 -9.94 9.71 14.84
CA ASP A 126 -11.11 9.32 14.07
C ASP A 126 -12.37 10.08 14.51
N ALA A 127 -12.75 11.07 13.70
CA ALA A 127 -13.91 11.94 13.94
C ALA A 127 -15.28 11.24 13.79
N VAL A 128 -15.33 10.01 13.26
CA VAL A 128 -16.59 9.29 13.00
C VAL A 128 -17.10 8.59 14.27
N GLN A 129 -16.26 8.43 15.29
CA GLN A 129 -16.64 7.68 16.50
C GLN A 129 -17.72 8.41 17.32
N PRO A 130 -18.76 7.70 17.82
CA PRO A 130 -19.86 8.31 18.57
C PRO A 130 -19.41 9.06 19.84
N ASP A 131 -18.29 8.67 20.43
CA ASP A 131 -17.71 9.29 21.63
C ASP A 131 -16.65 10.36 21.31
N TYR A 132 -16.45 10.72 20.03
CA TYR A 132 -15.44 11.69 19.62
C TYR A 132 -15.62 13.06 20.29
N VAL A 133 -16.85 13.56 20.38
CA VAL A 133 -17.14 14.83 21.08
C VAL A 133 -16.78 14.75 22.56
N VAL A 134 -16.97 13.60 23.21
CA VAL A 134 -16.58 13.39 24.62
C VAL A 134 -15.05 13.44 24.76
N ARG A 135 -14.33 12.87 23.80
CA ARG A 135 -12.86 12.89 23.75
C ARG A 135 -12.30 14.29 23.50
N VAL A 136 -12.90 15.06 22.59
CA VAL A 136 -12.56 16.48 22.38
C VAL A 136 -12.78 17.30 23.66
N ASN A 137 -13.89 17.06 24.37
CA ASN A 137 -14.14 17.68 25.68
C ASN A 137 -13.06 17.33 26.71
N ALA A 138 -12.65 16.05 26.77
CA ALA A 138 -11.59 15.61 27.67
C ALA A 138 -10.24 16.29 27.36
N ALA A 139 -9.85 16.32 26.08
CA ALA A 139 -8.64 17.00 25.62
C ALA A 139 -8.68 18.51 25.89
N LYS A 140 -9.82 19.17 25.67
CA LYS A 140 -10.04 20.59 26.02
C LYS A 140 -9.93 20.82 27.53
N GLY A 141 -10.48 19.91 28.34
CA GLY A 141 -10.33 19.95 29.80
C GLY A 141 -8.88 19.84 30.23
N GLU A 142 -8.13 18.90 29.67
CA GLU A 142 -6.71 18.71 29.93
C GLU A 142 -5.88 19.93 29.50
N TYR A 143 -6.12 20.47 28.31
CA TYR A 143 -5.49 21.70 27.83
C TYR A 143 -5.74 22.86 28.79
N LYS A 144 -6.99 23.08 29.21
CA LYS A 144 -7.35 24.16 30.14
C LYS A 144 -6.68 24.01 31.49
N ASN A 145 -6.59 22.79 32.02
CA ASN A 145 -5.91 22.50 33.28
C ASN A 145 -4.41 22.82 33.21
N ASN A 146 -3.79 22.60 32.04
CA ASN A 146 -2.36 22.80 31.82
C ASN A 146 -2.06 24.03 30.95
N ARG A 147 -3.00 24.98 30.81
CA ARG A 147 -2.92 26.08 29.83
C ARG A 147 -1.63 26.88 29.92
N LYS A 148 -1.23 27.24 31.14
CA LYS A 148 0.00 28.02 31.36
C LYS A 148 1.27 27.23 31.00
N LEU A 149 1.26 25.91 31.15
CA LEU A 149 2.37 25.05 30.71
C LEU A 149 2.41 24.98 29.18
N PHE A 150 1.26 24.78 28.53
CA PHE A 150 1.16 24.84 27.06
C PHE A 150 1.69 26.17 26.51
N GLU A 151 1.26 27.30 27.08
CA GLU A 151 1.74 28.63 26.69
C GLU A 151 3.27 28.74 26.80
N LYS A 152 3.87 28.27 27.90
CA LYS A 152 5.33 28.29 28.11
C LYS A 152 6.08 27.35 27.18
N VAL A 153 5.52 26.18 26.85
CA VAL A 153 6.14 25.24 25.92
C VAL A 153 6.06 25.76 24.48
N PHE A 154 4.95 26.37 24.06
CA PHE A 154 4.90 27.05 22.77
C PHE A 154 5.90 28.22 22.69
N GLU A 155 5.99 29.06 23.73
CA GLU A 155 7.01 30.13 23.81
C GLU A 155 8.46 29.59 23.75
N TYR A 156 8.71 28.43 24.35
CA TYR A 156 10.02 27.78 24.28
C TYR A 156 10.36 27.41 22.83
N PHE A 157 9.46 26.75 22.09
CA PHE A 157 9.71 26.39 20.70
C PHE A 157 9.79 27.62 19.77
N GLU A 158 9.11 28.72 20.10
CA GLU A 158 9.22 29.99 19.38
C GLU A 158 10.61 30.63 19.51
N THR A 159 11.24 30.50 20.68
CA THR A 159 12.48 31.21 21.02
C THR A 159 13.74 30.37 20.86
N LYS A 160 13.62 29.04 20.99
CA LYS A 160 14.73 28.08 21.00
C LYS A 160 14.64 27.02 19.90
N GLY A 161 13.56 26.99 19.12
CA GLY A 161 13.42 26.05 18.02
C GLY A 161 14.46 26.26 16.92
N ASN A 162 14.93 25.17 16.33
CA ASN A 162 15.85 25.22 15.19
C ASN A 162 15.10 25.68 13.94
N SER A 163 15.43 26.87 13.43
CA SER A 163 14.87 27.36 12.18
C SER A 163 15.39 26.53 11.00
N VAL A 164 14.50 26.04 10.17
CA VAL A 164 14.84 25.26 8.96
C VAL A 164 14.45 26.04 7.71
N SER A 165 15.16 25.81 6.61
CA SER A 165 14.79 26.42 5.33
C SER A 165 13.52 25.77 4.79
N LEU A 166 12.58 26.59 4.33
CA LEU A 166 11.30 26.10 3.79
C LEU A 166 11.52 25.20 2.56
N ARG A 167 12.57 25.47 1.77
CA ARG A 167 12.99 24.62 0.65
C ARG A 167 13.45 23.22 1.09
N SER A 168 14.20 23.11 2.19
CA SER A 168 14.64 21.80 2.72
C SER A 168 13.45 20.97 3.17
N GLN A 169 12.50 21.59 3.86
CA GLN A 169 11.28 20.91 4.32
C GLN A 169 10.37 20.52 3.16
N HIS A 170 10.32 21.35 2.11
CA HIS A 170 9.62 21.01 0.88
C HIS A 170 10.26 19.85 0.12
N ALA A 171 11.58 19.88 -0.05
CA ALA A 171 12.32 18.78 -0.68
C ALA A 171 12.15 17.45 0.09
N GLY A 172 12.04 17.53 1.41
CA GLY A 172 11.71 16.39 2.29
C GLY A 172 10.24 15.96 2.26
N LYS A 173 9.38 16.62 1.46
CA LYS A 173 7.91 16.43 1.42
C LYS A 173 7.22 16.64 2.78
N ILE A 174 7.87 17.35 3.70
CA ILE A 174 7.36 17.65 5.04
C ILE A 174 6.39 18.84 4.99
N ILE A 175 6.69 19.83 4.13
CA ILE A 175 5.86 21.03 3.92
C ILE A 175 5.60 21.20 2.41
N PRO A 176 4.35 21.09 1.90
CA PRO A 176 4.06 21.18 0.46
C PRO A 176 4.30 22.60 -0.14
N LEU A 177 4.74 22.69 -1.41
CA LEU A 177 5.02 23.96 -2.12
C LEU A 177 3.79 24.88 -2.29
N PRO A 178 2.55 24.36 -2.48
CA PRO A 178 1.33 25.17 -2.51
C PRO A 178 1.06 26.01 -1.25
N ILE A 179 1.66 25.67 -0.09
CA ILE A 179 1.63 26.51 1.12
C ILE A 179 2.20 27.91 0.86
N VAL A 180 3.15 28.03 -0.06
CA VAL A 180 3.77 29.30 -0.47
C VAL A 180 2.82 30.13 -1.34
N ALA A 181 1.92 29.48 -2.09
CA ALA A 181 0.97 30.17 -2.95
C ALA A 181 -0.13 30.89 -2.14
N VAL A 182 -0.50 30.37 -0.95
CA VAL A 182 -1.41 31.07 -0.02
C VAL A 182 -0.77 32.36 0.52
N VAL A 183 0.57 32.40 0.62
CA VAL A 183 1.35 33.59 1.02
C VAL A 183 1.36 34.67 -0.08
N ARG A 184 0.97 34.34 -1.34
CA ARG A 184 0.87 35.29 -2.46
C ARG A 184 -0.43 35.07 -3.26
N PRO A 185 -1.49 35.88 -3.02
CA PRO A 185 -2.81 35.71 -3.64
C PRO A 185 -2.85 35.70 -5.19
N ALA A 186 -1.80 36.18 -5.86
CA ALA A 186 -1.77 36.34 -7.31
C ALA A 186 -1.48 35.05 -8.12
N LEU A 187 -1.09 33.94 -7.48
CA LEU A 187 -0.66 32.70 -8.17
C LEU A 187 -1.73 31.60 -8.24
N HIS A 188 -2.95 31.86 -7.77
CA HIS A 188 -4.06 30.90 -7.65
C HIS A 188 -4.50 30.27 -8.99
N GLY A 189 -3.99 30.72 -10.14
CA GLY A 189 -4.34 30.22 -11.48
C GLY A 189 -3.39 29.22 -12.15
N LEU A 190 -2.28 28.82 -11.52
CA LEU A 190 -1.17 28.12 -12.21
C LEU A 190 -0.98 26.63 -11.85
N PHE A 191 -1.63 26.10 -10.80
CA PHE A 191 -1.29 24.76 -10.27
C PHE A 191 -2.36 23.67 -10.44
N PHE A 192 -3.58 23.99 -10.91
CA PHE A 192 -4.61 23.00 -11.26
C PHE A 192 -5.44 23.47 -12.48
N PRO A 193 -5.84 22.59 -13.43
CA PRO A 193 -6.38 23.03 -14.71
C PRO A 193 -7.89 23.36 -14.65
N VAL A 194 -8.19 24.59 -15.09
CA VAL A 194 -9.38 25.09 -15.82
C VAL A 194 -10.78 24.82 -15.25
N LYS A 195 -11.45 25.91 -14.85
CA LYS A 195 -12.89 26.00 -14.55
C LYS A 195 -13.76 25.32 -15.63
N PRO A 196 -14.77 24.51 -15.27
CA PRO A 196 -15.63 23.78 -16.22
C PRO A 196 -16.43 24.70 -17.17
N THR A 197 -16.61 25.97 -16.82
CA THR A 197 -17.36 26.94 -17.66
C THR A 197 -16.60 27.37 -18.92
N VAL A 198 -15.26 27.31 -18.93
CA VAL A 198 -14.44 27.69 -20.10
C VAL A 198 -14.19 26.49 -21.02
N ALA A 199 -14.15 25.27 -20.48
CA ALA A 199 -14.01 24.03 -21.24
C ALA A 199 -15.19 23.76 -22.19
N ALA A 200 -16.41 24.19 -21.80
CA ALA A 200 -17.60 24.09 -22.63
C ALA A 200 -17.59 25.02 -23.86
N GLN A 201 -16.91 26.18 -23.76
CA GLN A 201 -16.78 27.12 -24.88
C GLN A 201 -15.67 26.70 -25.86
N LEU A 202 -14.57 26.10 -25.38
CA LEU A 202 -13.47 25.64 -26.22
C LEU A 202 -13.77 24.34 -26.99
N ARG A 203 -14.70 23.50 -26.50
CA ARG A 203 -15.14 22.27 -27.18
C ARG A 203 -15.88 22.51 -28.51
N LYS A 204 -16.37 23.72 -28.78
CA LYS A 204 -17.07 24.04 -30.03
C LYS A 204 -16.17 24.52 -31.17
N GLN A 205 -14.86 24.72 -30.96
CA GLN A 205 -14.02 25.41 -31.95
C GLN A 205 -12.65 24.79 -32.31
N ALA A 206 -12.24 23.62 -31.81
CA ALA A 206 -10.93 23.07 -32.19
C ALA A 206 -10.93 21.56 -32.46
N GLY A 207 -10.29 21.17 -33.57
CA GLY A 207 -10.06 19.79 -34.01
C GLY A 207 -9.03 19.02 -33.15
N PRO A 208 -8.34 18.00 -33.72
CA PRO A 208 -7.73 16.91 -32.95
C PRO A 208 -6.67 17.41 -31.95
N VAL A 209 -6.86 17.03 -30.69
CA VAL A 209 -6.10 17.49 -29.53
C VAL A 209 -4.67 16.94 -29.56
N VAL A 210 -3.71 17.81 -29.87
CA VAL A 210 -2.29 17.63 -29.54
C VAL A 210 -2.12 17.88 -28.05
N ARG A 211 -1.47 16.94 -27.33
CA ARG A 211 -1.17 17.08 -25.89
C ARG A 211 -0.40 18.38 -25.65
N PRO A 212 -0.83 19.26 -24.72
CA PRO A 212 0.07 20.30 -24.23
C PRO A 212 1.17 19.65 -23.38
N LYS A 213 2.41 20.05 -23.63
CA LYS A 213 3.57 19.78 -22.76
C LYS A 213 3.27 20.41 -21.38
N PRO A 214 3.62 19.76 -20.25
CA PRO A 214 3.53 20.42 -18.95
C PRO A 214 4.44 21.64 -18.94
N LEU A 215 3.87 22.85 -18.81
CA LEU A 215 4.63 24.05 -18.48
C LEU A 215 5.05 23.95 -17.02
N VAL A 216 6.16 23.27 -16.78
CA VAL A 216 7.02 23.54 -15.62
C VAL A 216 8.28 24.17 -16.17
N ASP A 217 8.16 25.40 -16.67
CA ASP A 217 9.34 26.26 -16.80
C ASP A 217 9.50 26.98 -15.46
N GLU A 218 10.36 26.41 -14.60
CA GLU A 218 11.00 27.09 -13.47
C GLU A 218 11.74 28.32 -14.00
N PRO A 219 11.38 29.56 -13.59
CA PRO A 219 12.37 30.33 -12.82
C PRO A 219 11.84 31.37 -11.82
N LEU A 220 10.52 31.60 -11.68
CA LEU A 220 9.99 32.75 -10.91
C LEU A 220 9.70 32.49 -9.42
N VAL A 221 9.67 31.22 -9.01
CA VAL A 221 9.34 30.80 -7.62
C VAL A 221 10.59 30.61 -6.76
N SER A 222 11.79 30.49 -7.36
CA SER A 222 12.98 29.96 -6.68
C SER A 222 13.79 30.96 -5.84
N ALA A 223 13.82 32.26 -6.17
CA ALA A 223 14.72 33.20 -5.50
C ALA A 223 14.24 33.63 -4.10
N ALA A 224 12.92 33.83 -3.91
CA ALA A 224 12.34 34.26 -2.64
C ALA A 224 12.24 33.12 -1.61
N LEU A 225 12.02 31.88 -2.09
CA LEU A 225 11.92 30.68 -1.26
C LEU A 225 13.24 30.25 -0.62
N ASN A 226 14.36 30.62 -1.21
CA ASN A 226 15.69 30.29 -0.70
C ASN A 226 16.04 31.05 0.60
N GLN A 227 15.31 32.12 0.94
CA GLN A 227 15.59 32.97 2.10
C GLN A 227 14.56 32.82 3.24
N GLU A 228 13.47 32.06 3.03
CA GLU A 228 12.42 31.90 4.04
C GLU A 228 12.73 30.73 4.99
N THR A 229 12.76 31.02 6.29
CA THR A 229 12.96 30.04 7.35
C THR A 229 11.71 29.90 8.20
N VAL A 230 11.40 28.66 8.59
CA VAL A 230 10.25 28.32 9.44
C VAL A 230 10.73 27.56 10.68
N LEU A 231 9.94 27.63 11.75
CA LEU A 231 10.10 26.87 12.97
C LEU A 231 9.14 25.68 12.92
N PRO A 232 9.65 24.47 12.61
CA PRO A 232 8.84 23.27 12.56
C PRO A 232 8.46 22.87 13.97
N VAL A 233 7.17 22.80 14.28
CA VAL A 233 6.65 22.35 15.56
C VAL A 233 5.64 21.24 15.31
N ASN A 234 5.65 20.22 16.16
CA ASN A 234 4.65 19.16 16.17
C ASN A 234 3.76 19.35 17.41
N GLY A 235 2.46 19.56 17.21
CA GLY A 235 1.48 19.71 18.29
C GLY A 235 1.44 18.51 19.22
N ARG A 236 1.59 17.28 18.69
CA ARG A 236 1.75 16.05 19.49
C ARG A 236 2.96 16.12 20.41
N SER A 237 4.12 16.58 19.92
CA SER A 237 5.33 16.71 20.73
C SER A 237 5.14 17.75 21.84
N VAL A 238 4.49 18.87 21.54
CA VAL A 238 4.12 19.89 22.54
C VAL A 238 3.24 19.28 23.62
N ALA A 239 2.20 18.54 23.24
CA ALA A 239 1.29 17.87 24.18
C ALA A 239 2.02 16.84 25.05
N GLN A 240 2.93 16.06 24.47
CA GLN A 240 3.71 15.06 25.19
C GLN A 240 4.65 15.69 26.23
N VAL A 241 5.35 16.77 25.87
CA VAL A 241 6.19 17.53 26.79
C VAL A 241 5.36 18.10 27.95
N VAL A 242 4.20 18.71 27.65
CA VAL A 242 3.33 19.28 28.69
C VAL A 242 2.79 18.20 29.62
N ARG A 243 2.33 17.07 29.08
CA ARG A 243 1.80 15.96 29.89
C ARG A 243 2.89 15.37 30.78
N ARG A 244 4.12 15.25 30.28
CA ARG A 244 5.26 14.78 31.08
C ARG A 244 5.61 15.76 32.19
N LEU A 245 5.73 17.06 31.88
CA LEU A 245 5.97 18.10 32.89
C LEU A 245 4.87 18.16 33.96
N ALA A 246 3.61 18.02 33.55
CA ALA A 246 2.49 17.97 34.47
C ALA A 246 2.55 16.71 35.37
N SER A 247 2.94 15.56 34.82
CA SER A 247 3.14 14.32 35.60
C SER A 247 4.27 14.45 36.63
N ASP A 248 5.32 15.19 36.28
CA ASP A 248 6.44 15.52 37.16
C ASP A 248 6.11 16.67 38.14
N ARG A 249 4.85 17.13 38.16
CA ARG A 249 4.32 18.23 38.99
C ARG A 249 5.04 19.57 38.78
N VAL A 250 5.63 19.75 37.60
CA VAL A 250 6.24 21.02 37.19
C VAL A 250 5.13 22.02 36.90
N THR A 251 5.31 23.27 37.32
CA THR A 251 4.36 24.35 37.07
C THR A 251 4.98 25.42 36.17
N ALA A 252 4.14 26.24 35.53
CA ALA A 252 4.58 27.31 34.63
C ALA A 252 5.46 28.39 35.29
N ASN A 253 5.57 28.40 36.63
CA ASN A 253 6.37 29.36 37.39
C ASN A 253 7.70 28.76 37.89
N ASP A 254 8.06 27.54 37.50
CA ASP A 254 9.34 26.93 37.91
C ASP A 254 10.53 27.74 37.37
N SER A 255 11.50 28.05 38.23
CA SER A 255 12.69 28.82 37.88
C SER A 255 13.57 28.11 36.84
N TYR A 256 13.50 26.78 36.76
CA TYR A 256 14.25 25.97 35.80
C TYR A 256 13.36 25.40 34.69
N LEU A 257 12.19 26.00 34.45
CA LEU A 257 11.21 25.49 33.49
C LEU A 257 11.81 25.27 32.10
N SER A 258 12.60 26.20 31.57
CA SER A 258 13.20 26.06 30.23
C SER A 258 14.15 24.86 30.13
N VAL A 259 14.98 24.63 31.16
CA VAL A 259 15.91 23.48 31.20
C VAL A 259 15.15 22.17 31.33
N ARG A 260 14.02 22.17 32.06
CA ARG A 260 13.15 20.99 32.18
C ARG A 260 12.40 20.71 30.88
N ILE A 261 11.92 21.75 30.18
CA ILE A 261 11.30 21.60 28.86
C ILE A 261 12.31 20.99 27.89
N GLU A 262 13.55 21.51 27.87
CA GLU A 262 14.64 20.99 27.04
C GLU A 262 14.95 19.53 27.37
N ALA A 263 15.19 19.20 28.65
CA ALA A 263 15.48 17.84 29.07
C ALA A 263 14.34 16.85 28.76
N VAL A 264 13.08 17.26 28.96
CA VAL A 264 11.92 16.43 28.60
C VAL A 264 11.81 16.28 27.09
N PHE A 265 11.99 17.35 26.33
CA PHE A 265 11.94 17.32 24.88
C PHE A 265 13.06 16.46 24.29
N GLU A 266 14.30 16.57 24.77
CA GLU A 266 15.44 15.75 24.38
C GLU A 266 15.27 14.28 24.78
N SER A 267 14.76 14.01 25.99
CA SER A 267 14.42 12.64 26.43
C SER A 267 13.31 12.01 25.60
N THR A 268 12.44 12.84 25.02
CA THR A 268 11.34 12.40 24.15
C THR A 268 11.77 12.32 22.68
N SER A 269 12.81 13.07 22.29
CA SER A 269 13.30 13.21 20.91
C SER A 269 14.62 12.46 20.66
N GLY A 270 15.03 11.58 21.57
CA GLY A 270 16.05 10.55 21.31
C GLY A 270 17.52 10.98 21.39
N GLY A 271 17.91 11.99 22.17
CA GLY A 271 19.34 12.38 22.22
C GLY A 271 19.86 12.91 23.55
N ALA A 272 20.67 12.12 24.27
CA ALA A 272 21.97 12.53 24.84
C ALA A 272 22.68 11.41 25.63
N ASP A 273 24.01 11.37 25.47
CA ASP A 273 25.00 10.53 26.14
C ASP A 273 24.98 10.63 27.68
N GLY A 274 24.98 9.48 28.36
CA GLY A 274 25.24 9.39 29.81
C GLY A 274 24.28 8.51 30.63
N ALA A 275 23.24 7.94 30.02
CA ALA A 275 22.33 7.02 30.70
C ALA A 275 23.00 5.65 30.95
N ALA A 276 22.58 4.93 32.00
CA ALA A 276 23.02 3.55 32.23
C ALA A 276 22.77 2.72 30.95
N PRO A 277 23.63 1.74 30.59
CA PRO A 277 23.55 1.05 29.31
C PRO A 277 22.19 0.36 29.02
N SER A 278 21.36 0.14 30.04
CA SER A 278 19.98 -0.37 29.93
C SER A 278 18.89 0.70 29.73
N SER A 279 19.24 1.98 29.86
CA SER A 279 18.38 3.17 29.69
C SER A 279 18.76 4.04 28.50
N ILE A 280 19.82 3.65 27.78
CA ILE A 280 20.06 4.10 26.42
C ILE A 280 19.01 3.39 25.58
N GLU A 281 17.87 4.06 25.37
CA GLU A 281 16.98 3.68 24.28
C GLU A 281 17.78 3.97 23.01
N ILE A 282 18.29 2.90 22.40
CA ILE A 282 18.95 2.99 21.11
C ILE A 282 17.83 3.35 20.15
N ASP A 283 17.66 4.64 19.91
CA ASP A 283 16.75 5.17 18.90
C ASP A 283 17.37 4.82 17.54
N LEU A 284 17.19 3.54 17.19
CA LEU A 284 17.49 3.05 15.87
C LEU A 284 16.55 3.83 14.95
N PRO A 285 17.06 4.56 13.94
CA PRO A 285 16.17 5.13 12.93
C PRO A 285 15.26 4.00 12.46
N ASP A 286 13.96 4.26 12.31
CA ASP A 286 12.97 3.23 12.01
C ASP A 286 13.54 2.26 10.97
N LEU A 287 13.97 1.10 11.49
CA LEU A 287 14.72 0.13 10.69
C LEU A 287 13.79 -0.49 9.66
N GLU A 288 12.46 -0.39 9.85
CA GLU A 288 11.45 -0.79 8.88
C GLU A 288 11.16 0.34 7.87
N ALA A 289 11.33 1.62 8.23
CA ALA A 289 11.25 2.75 7.28
C ALA A 289 12.45 2.83 6.34
N THR A 290 13.60 2.28 6.74
CA THR A 290 14.87 2.36 6.00
C THR A 290 15.20 1.09 5.20
N VAL A 291 14.42 0.00 5.34
CA VAL A 291 14.61 -1.18 4.48
C VAL A 291 13.95 -0.89 3.14
N ASP A 292 14.80 -0.66 2.13
CA ASP A 292 14.54 -0.59 0.68
C ASP A 292 13.88 -1.88 0.10
N GLN A 293 12.86 -2.43 0.76
CA GLN A 293 12.03 -3.52 0.26
C GLN A 293 10.61 -3.02 0.09
N VAL A 294 10.47 -2.04 -0.80
CA VAL A 294 9.17 -1.59 -1.27
C VAL A 294 8.48 -2.78 -1.93
N ILE A 295 7.40 -3.27 -1.31
CA ILE A 295 6.54 -4.26 -1.94
C ILE A 295 5.91 -3.58 -3.15
N VAL A 296 6.26 -4.04 -4.35
CA VAL A 296 5.78 -3.45 -5.62
C VAL A 296 4.56 -4.23 -6.06
N LYS A 297 3.39 -3.58 -5.98
CA LYS A 297 2.09 -4.19 -6.31
C LYS A 297 2.09 -4.82 -7.69
N GLU A 298 2.60 -4.11 -8.70
CA GLU A 298 2.61 -4.54 -10.10
C GLU A 298 3.44 -5.83 -10.29
N ASN A 299 4.54 -5.98 -9.54
CA ASN A 299 5.35 -7.20 -9.57
C ASN A 299 4.56 -8.38 -8.98
N LEU A 300 3.80 -8.17 -7.90
CA LEU A 300 2.97 -9.21 -7.30
C LEU A 300 1.80 -9.59 -8.23
N GLU A 301 1.20 -8.64 -8.94
CA GLU A 301 0.15 -8.93 -9.92
C GLU A 301 0.68 -9.80 -11.07
N ALA A 302 1.89 -9.52 -11.56
CA ALA A 302 2.54 -10.38 -12.55
C ALA A 302 2.83 -11.78 -11.97
N ILE A 303 3.39 -11.85 -10.76
CA ILE A 303 3.70 -13.14 -10.12
C ILE A 303 2.43 -13.95 -9.83
N GLN A 304 1.31 -13.31 -9.51
CA GLN A 304 0.03 -13.98 -9.32
C GLN A 304 -0.34 -14.82 -10.56
N ALA A 305 -0.26 -14.22 -11.75
CA ALA A 305 -0.56 -14.91 -13.00
C ALA A 305 0.44 -16.02 -13.31
N ILE A 306 1.73 -15.81 -13.01
CA ILE A 306 2.77 -16.82 -13.23
C ILE A 306 2.62 -17.99 -12.25
N TYR A 307 2.30 -17.74 -10.98
CA TYR A 307 2.04 -18.77 -9.98
C TYR A 307 0.84 -19.62 -10.38
N TYR A 308 -0.25 -18.97 -10.83
CA TYR A 308 -1.43 -19.67 -11.33
C TYR A 308 -1.09 -20.58 -12.51
N THR A 309 -0.29 -20.08 -13.46
CA THR A 309 0.17 -20.84 -14.63
C THR A 309 1.08 -22.00 -14.21
N TYR A 310 2.02 -21.77 -13.29
CA TYR A 310 2.93 -22.78 -12.76
C TYR A 310 2.16 -23.97 -12.17
N MET A 311 1.17 -23.69 -11.30
CA MET A 311 0.35 -24.75 -10.71
C MET A 311 -0.45 -25.53 -11.76
N LEU A 312 -1.01 -24.86 -12.77
CA LEU A 312 -1.70 -25.56 -13.87
C LEU A 312 -0.73 -26.34 -14.77
N GLU A 313 0.51 -25.88 -14.93
CA GLU A 313 1.52 -26.61 -15.66
C GLU A 313 1.92 -27.91 -14.93
N GLU A 314 1.80 -27.98 -13.61
CA GLU A 314 1.98 -29.24 -12.86
C GLU A 314 0.85 -30.27 -13.10
N THR A 315 -0.31 -29.84 -13.63
CA THR A 315 -1.32 -30.78 -14.19
C THR A 315 -0.96 -31.24 -15.60
N ARG A 316 0.16 -30.76 -16.15
CA ARG A 316 0.62 -30.95 -17.52
C ARG A 316 -0.29 -30.33 -18.57
N ILE A 317 -0.99 -29.22 -18.25
CA ILE A 317 -1.93 -28.61 -19.18
C ILE A 317 -1.28 -28.24 -20.53
N PHE A 318 -0.03 -27.77 -20.51
CA PHE A 318 0.73 -27.45 -21.72
C PHE A 318 1.01 -28.71 -22.55
N GLN A 319 1.57 -29.75 -21.92
CA GLN A 319 1.90 -31.01 -22.59
C GLN A 319 0.64 -31.74 -23.09
N VAL A 320 -0.49 -31.59 -22.39
CA VAL A 320 -1.79 -32.11 -22.84
C VAL A 320 -2.24 -31.42 -24.12
N VAL A 321 -2.19 -30.09 -24.20
CA VAL A 321 -2.56 -29.35 -25.41
C VAL A 321 -1.61 -29.68 -26.56
N GLU A 322 -0.30 -29.75 -26.31
CA GLU A 322 0.68 -30.17 -27.31
C GLU A 322 0.39 -31.59 -27.83
N ARG A 323 0.05 -32.52 -26.94
CA ARG A 323 -0.35 -33.88 -27.34
C ARG A 323 -1.64 -33.89 -28.15
N ILE A 324 -2.63 -33.09 -27.79
CA ILE A 324 -3.88 -32.96 -28.56
C ILE A 324 -3.58 -32.45 -29.98
N VAL A 325 -2.69 -31.47 -30.11
CA VAL A 325 -2.24 -30.96 -31.42
C VAL A 325 -1.56 -32.06 -32.24
N GLU A 326 -0.72 -32.90 -31.63
CA GLU A 326 -0.11 -34.04 -32.30
C GLU A 326 -1.17 -35.04 -32.80
N LEU A 327 -2.13 -35.43 -31.95
CA LEU A 327 -3.20 -36.36 -32.31
C LEU A 327 -4.07 -35.79 -33.45
N PHE A 328 -4.35 -34.49 -33.42
CA PHE A 328 -5.07 -33.80 -34.50
C PHE A 328 -4.27 -33.82 -35.81
N ARG A 329 -2.96 -33.53 -35.77
CA ARG A 329 -2.09 -33.57 -36.96
C ARG A 329 -1.97 -34.96 -37.57
N GLN A 330 -2.08 -36.00 -36.76
CA GLN A 330 -2.07 -37.40 -37.21
C GLN A 330 -3.43 -37.88 -37.72
N GLY A 331 -4.48 -37.06 -37.65
CA GLY A 331 -5.85 -37.44 -38.03
C GLY A 331 -6.52 -38.40 -37.04
N LEU A 332 -6.00 -38.51 -35.82
CA LEU A 332 -6.53 -39.39 -34.77
C LEU A 332 -7.64 -38.73 -33.94
N LEU A 333 -7.85 -37.42 -34.10
CA LEU A 333 -8.97 -36.70 -33.51
C LEU A 333 -9.98 -36.34 -34.61
N PRO A 334 -11.26 -36.78 -34.50
CA PRO A 334 -12.29 -36.48 -35.49
C PRO A 334 -12.82 -35.05 -35.33
N LEU A 335 -11.94 -34.06 -35.44
CA LEU A 335 -12.26 -32.64 -35.39
C LEU A 335 -12.28 -32.08 -36.82
N GLY A 336 -13.38 -31.46 -37.20
CA GLY A 336 -13.56 -30.84 -38.51
C GLY A 336 -13.22 -29.35 -38.53
N THR A 337 -13.84 -28.61 -39.46
CA THR A 337 -13.80 -27.14 -39.51
C THR A 337 -14.61 -26.57 -38.34
N GLY A 338 -13.97 -25.87 -37.42
CA GLY A 338 -14.57 -25.27 -36.24
C GLY A 338 -13.52 -24.60 -35.36
N SER A 339 -13.96 -23.86 -34.33
CA SER A 339 -13.08 -23.08 -33.45
C SER A 339 -11.90 -23.88 -32.88
N SER A 340 -12.13 -25.12 -32.46
CA SER A 340 -11.08 -26.02 -31.95
C SER A 340 -10.09 -26.45 -33.03
N GLY A 341 -10.57 -26.78 -34.23
CA GLY A 341 -9.70 -27.13 -35.35
C GLY A 341 -8.82 -25.96 -35.81
N ASP A 342 -9.43 -24.77 -35.92
CA ASP A 342 -8.72 -23.53 -36.26
C ASP A 342 -7.69 -23.17 -35.20
N TYR A 343 -8.04 -23.29 -33.92
CA TYR A 343 -7.11 -23.08 -32.82
C TYR A 343 -5.92 -24.05 -32.86
N LEU A 344 -6.17 -25.36 -32.99
CA LEU A 344 -5.11 -26.38 -33.02
C LEU A 344 -4.16 -26.16 -34.21
N PHE A 345 -4.71 -25.78 -35.36
CA PHE A 345 -3.91 -25.43 -36.54
C PHE A 345 -3.04 -24.18 -36.32
N ASN A 346 -3.62 -23.11 -35.76
CA ASN A 346 -2.89 -21.88 -35.45
C ASN A 346 -1.83 -22.10 -34.35
N TYR A 347 -2.15 -22.87 -33.33
CA TYR A 347 -1.23 -23.22 -32.24
C TYR A 347 0.01 -23.95 -32.76
N TYR A 348 -0.18 -24.84 -33.73
CA TYR A 348 0.93 -25.49 -34.45
C TYR A 348 1.74 -24.50 -35.29
N LYS A 349 1.09 -23.60 -36.03
CA LYS A 349 1.78 -22.60 -36.87
C LYS A 349 2.61 -21.60 -36.07
N MET A 350 2.11 -21.15 -34.93
CA MET A 350 2.77 -20.15 -34.09
C MET A 350 3.77 -20.77 -33.09
N ALA A 351 4.24 -22.00 -33.32
CA ALA A 351 5.11 -22.71 -32.37
C ALA A 351 6.41 -21.96 -32.05
N SER A 352 6.98 -21.21 -32.99
CA SER A 352 8.20 -20.41 -32.80
C SER A 352 8.01 -19.11 -32.02
N GLU A 353 6.76 -18.63 -31.90
CA GLU A 353 6.43 -17.37 -31.22
C GLU A 353 5.99 -17.59 -29.77
N ARG A 354 5.82 -18.84 -29.35
CA ARG A 354 5.37 -19.21 -27.99
C ARG A 354 6.56 -19.35 -27.05
N LEU A 355 6.33 -19.00 -25.78
CA LEU A 355 7.25 -19.34 -24.70
C LEU A 355 7.44 -20.86 -24.63
N THR A 356 8.69 -21.29 -24.76
CA THR A 356 9.11 -22.69 -24.66
C THR A 356 8.99 -23.21 -23.23
N GLU A 357 8.96 -24.54 -23.05
CA GLU A 357 8.95 -25.12 -21.70
C GLU A 357 10.16 -24.68 -20.88
N ASN A 358 11.35 -24.63 -21.48
CA ASN A 358 12.57 -24.20 -20.79
C ASN A 358 12.44 -22.74 -20.30
N GLU A 359 11.96 -21.82 -21.14
CA GLU A 359 11.76 -20.42 -20.74
C GLU A 359 10.74 -20.27 -19.60
N ARG A 360 9.65 -21.06 -19.62
CA ARG A 360 8.68 -21.07 -18.52
C ARG A 360 9.29 -21.65 -17.23
N ARG A 361 10.06 -22.74 -17.33
CA ARG A 361 10.73 -23.38 -16.19
C ARG A 361 11.82 -22.51 -15.58
N ASP A 362 12.58 -21.79 -16.40
CA ASP A 362 13.56 -20.78 -15.96
C ASP A 362 12.88 -19.66 -15.18
N LEU A 363 11.71 -19.22 -15.64
CA LEU A 363 10.91 -18.22 -14.94
C LEU A 363 10.41 -18.75 -13.59
N TYR A 364 9.93 -19.99 -13.51
CA TYR A 364 9.51 -20.60 -12.24
C TYR A 364 10.68 -20.85 -11.28
N LEU A 365 11.85 -21.23 -11.79
CA LEU A 365 13.07 -21.37 -11.00
C LEU A 365 13.45 -20.04 -10.36
N ARG A 366 13.47 -18.96 -11.15
CA ARG A 366 13.79 -17.62 -10.67
C ARG A 366 12.77 -17.07 -9.67
N LEU A 367 11.47 -17.35 -9.86
CA LEU A 367 10.41 -16.77 -9.03
C LEU A 367 10.11 -17.58 -7.78
N PHE A 368 10.15 -18.91 -7.86
CA PHE A 368 9.66 -19.81 -6.80
C PHE A 368 10.69 -20.84 -6.35
N GLY A 369 11.88 -20.87 -6.97
CA GLY A 369 12.85 -21.95 -6.75
C GLY A 369 12.38 -23.29 -7.30
N ALA A 370 11.45 -23.28 -8.26
CA ALA A 370 10.86 -24.49 -8.80
C ALA A 370 11.91 -25.32 -9.57
N PRO A 371 11.86 -26.66 -9.49
CA PRO A 371 12.76 -27.53 -10.25
C PRO A 371 12.45 -27.49 -11.75
N GLY A 372 13.47 -27.79 -12.56
CA GLY A 372 13.33 -27.98 -14.02
C GLY A 372 13.83 -26.82 -14.88
N GLY A 373 14.19 -25.68 -14.30
CA GLY A 373 14.89 -24.60 -15.01
C GLY A 373 16.41 -24.84 -15.08
N SER A 374 17.08 -24.16 -16.00
CA SER A 374 18.54 -24.08 -16.08
C SER A 374 19.06 -23.16 -14.97
N ALA A 375 19.90 -23.70 -14.08
CA ALA A 375 20.62 -22.92 -13.07
C ALA A 375 21.77 -22.07 -13.67
N THR A 376 21.96 -22.12 -14.99
CA THR A 376 23.09 -21.44 -15.65
C THR A 376 22.76 -19.97 -15.84
N GLY A 377 23.32 -19.10 -14.99
CA GLY A 377 23.13 -17.65 -15.08
C GLY A 377 21.82 -17.12 -14.47
N LEU A 378 21.01 -17.99 -13.85
CA LEU A 378 19.79 -17.64 -13.12
C LEU A 378 19.92 -18.12 -11.67
N GLU A 379 19.79 -17.19 -10.72
CA GLU A 379 19.75 -17.51 -9.30
C GLU A 379 18.33 -18.00 -8.91
N PRO A 380 18.18 -19.25 -8.42
CA PRO A 380 16.90 -19.77 -7.96
C PRO A 380 16.40 -19.03 -6.71
N ASN A 381 15.09 -18.80 -6.60
CA ASN A 381 14.50 -18.26 -5.37
C ASN A 381 14.36 -19.36 -4.31
N ARG A 382 15.41 -19.56 -3.52
CA ARG A 382 15.47 -20.61 -2.48
C ARG A 382 14.55 -20.33 -1.28
N ASP A 383 14.26 -19.06 -1.02
CA ASP A 383 13.54 -18.63 0.18
C ASP A 383 12.01 -18.73 0.03
N PHE A 384 11.50 -18.75 -1.22
CA PHE A 384 10.06 -18.68 -1.48
C PHE A 384 9.24 -19.72 -0.73
N ASN A 385 9.66 -20.99 -0.76
CA ASN A 385 8.88 -22.09 -0.18
C ASN A 385 8.73 -21.92 1.35
N GLU A 386 9.81 -21.56 2.03
CA GLU A 386 9.78 -21.33 3.48
C GLU A 386 8.90 -20.13 3.84
N LEU A 387 9.10 -18.99 3.16
CA LEU A 387 8.31 -17.78 3.37
C LEU A 387 6.83 -18.00 3.07
N TRP A 388 6.52 -18.76 2.01
CA TRP A 388 5.17 -19.15 1.64
C TRP A 388 4.51 -19.98 2.73
N LEU A 389 5.17 -21.06 3.17
CA LEU A 389 4.63 -21.94 4.21
C LEU A 389 4.46 -21.20 5.54
N ARG A 390 5.39 -20.32 5.90
CA ARG A 390 5.30 -19.47 7.10
C ARG A 390 4.07 -18.58 7.05
N PHE A 391 3.86 -17.85 5.96
CA PHE A 391 2.71 -16.96 5.82
C PHE A 391 1.38 -17.71 5.85
N VAL A 392 1.24 -18.75 5.02
CA VAL A 392 0.01 -19.55 4.94
C VAL A 392 -0.31 -20.21 6.29
N SER A 393 0.71 -20.71 6.98
CA SER A 393 0.56 -21.34 8.31
C SER A 393 0.24 -20.31 9.40
N ALA A 394 0.82 -19.12 9.35
CA ALA A 394 0.53 -18.03 10.28
C ALA A 394 -0.92 -17.54 10.17
N VAL A 395 -1.43 -17.35 8.94
CA VAL A 395 -2.84 -16.97 8.69
C VAL A 395 -3.79 -18.03 9.25
N SER A 396 -3.55 -19.30 8.89
CA SER A 396 -4.40 -20.43 9.30
C SER A 396 -4.40 -20.63 10.83
N SER A 397 -3.23 -20.52 11.47
CA SER A 397 -3.10 -20.65 12.92
C SER A 397 -3.70 -19.46 13.68
N PHE A 398 -3.56 -18.24 13.14
CA PHE A 398 -4.21 -17.06 13.68
C PHE A 398 -5.74 -17.23 13.69
N ALA A 399 -6.34 -17.62 12.56
CA ALA A 399 -7.78 -17.84 12.45
C ALA A 399 -8.28 -18.94 13.42
N ARG A 400 -7.54 -20.05 13.56
CA ARG A 400 -7.86 -21.11 14.54
C ARG A 400 -7.78 -20.63 16.00
N SER A 401 -6.71 -19.93 16.36
CA SER A 401 -6.50 -19.46 17.75
C SER A 401 -7.59 -18.49 18.23
N GLN A 402 -8.10 -17.65 17.34
CA GLN A 402 -9.18 -16.71 17.64
C GLN A 402 -10.54 -17.40 17.80
N ASN A 403 -10.83 -18.42 16.99
CA ASN A 403 -12.02 -19.27 17.17
C ASN A 403 -12.03 -19.95 18.55
N ILE A 404 -10.88 -20.50 18.97
CA ILE A 404 -10.74 -21.15 20.29
C ILE A 404 -10.92 -20.14 21.43
N SER A 405 -10.34 -18.94 21.29
CA SER A 405 -10.42 -17.89 22.31
C SER A 405 -11.86 -17.38 22.51
N GLN A 406 -12.67 -17.30 21.44
CA GLN A 406 -14.09 -16.98 21.55
C GLN A 406 -14.91 -18.10 22.19
N MET A 407 -14.59 -19.37 21.89
CA MET A 407 -15.32 -20.51 22.46
C MET A 407 -15.04 -20.75 23.95
N LEU A 408 -13.84 -20.40 24.44
CA LEU A 408 -13.44 -20.73 25.80
C LEU A 408 -13.66 -19.64 26.86
N LEU A 409 -14.09 -18.41 26.51
CA LEU A 409 -14.13 -17.24 27.41
C LEU A 409 -12.80 -16.95 28.16
N SER A 410 -11.74 -17.72 27.90
CA SER A 410 -10.46 -17.68 28.57
C SER A 410 -9.53 -16.73 27.84
N LYS A 411 -8.93 -15.78 28.56
CA LYS A 411 -7.83 -14.93 28.10
C LYS A 411 -6.53 -15.73 27.95
N THR A 412 -6.55 -16.79 27.14
CA THR A 412 -5.32 -17.51 26.78
C THR A 412 -4.62 -16.69 25.70
N PRO A 413 -3.31 -16.38 25.83
CA PRO A 413 -2.57 -15.67 24.79
C PRO A 413 -2.70 -16.40 23.45
N ALA A 414 -3.09 -15.69 22.40
CA ALA A 414 -3.10 -16.26 21.05
C ALA A 414 -1.68 -16.74 20.70
N GLN A 415 -1.54 -17.99 20.24
CA GLN A 415 -0.24 -18.57 19.88
C GLN A 415 0.45 -17.83 18.72
N VAL A 416 -0.31 -17.11 17.89
CA VAL A 416 0.20 -16.27 16.80
C VAL A 416 -0.33 -14.86 16.96
N SER A 417 0.58 -13.88 17.00
CA SER A 417 0.25 -12.45 17.09
C SER A 417 0.01 -11.86 15.69
N GLN A 418 -0.79 -10.78 15.62
CA GLN A 418 -0.94 -9.95 14.40
C GLN A 418 0.42 -9.46 13.88
N GLU A 419 1.40 -9.24 14.77
CA GLU A 419 2.77 -8.85 14.37
C GLU A 419 3.53 -9.98 13.68
N THR A 420 3.36 -11.22 14.11
CA THR A 420 3.97 -12.39 13.45
C THR A 420 3.40 -12.56 12.04
N LEU A 421 2.10 -12.33 11.88
CA LEU A 421 1.43 -12.34 10.60
C LEU A 421 1.90 -11.19 9.68
N ARG A 422 2.03 -9.99 10.24
CA ARG A 422 2.56 -8.82 9.53
C ARG A 422 3.95 -9.10 8.98
N LYS A 423 4.85 -9.58 9.83
CA LYS A 423 6.23 -9.94 9.45
C LYS A 423 6.25 -10.98 8.34
N ALA A 424 5.52 -12.09 8.51
CA ALA A 424 5.47 -13.14 7.49
C ALA A 424 4.91 -12.64 6.15
N GLY A 425 3.91 -11.75 6.18
CA GLY A 425 3.35 -11.11 4.98
C GLY A 425 4.33 -10.15 4.31
N ARG A 426 5.07 -9.35 5.08
CA ARG A 426 6.12 -8.46 4.57
C ARG A 426 7.27 -9.24 3.94
N ASP A 427 7.82 -10.22 4.64
CA ASP A 427 8.93 -11.04 4.18
C ASP A 427 8.59 -11.73 2.84
N LEU A 428 7.39 -12.33 2.75
CA LEU A 428 6.89 -12.94 1.52
C LEU A 428 6.67 -11.91 0.40
N GLY A 429 6.00 -10.80 0.70
CA GLY A 429 5.72 -9.74 -0.27
C GLY A 429 7.00 -9.10 -0.84
N ALA A 430 8.02 -8.91 -0.01
CA ALA A 430 9.31 -8.40 -0.42
C ALA A 430 10.07 -9.41 -1.29
N ASN A 431 10.10 -10.69 -0.90
CA ASN A 431 10.70 -11.76 -1.71
C ASN A 431 10.07 -11.86 -3.11
N LEU A 432 8.73 -11.78 -3.18
CA LEU A 432 7.99 -11.78 -4.44
C LEU A 432 8.33 -10.53 -5.26
N SER A 433 8.27 -9.33 -4.67
CA SER A 433 8.59 -8.08 -5.36
C SER A 433 10.01 -8.08 -5.94
N ARG A 434 10.98 -8.59 -5.17
CA ARG A 434 12.38 -8.72 -5.57
C ARG A 434 12.58 -9.71 -6.70
N ASN A 435 11.80 -10.77 -6.83
CA ASN A 435 12.00 -11.72 -7.92
C ASN A 435 11.11 -11.42 -9.14
N GLY A 436 10.03 -10.65 -8.97
CA GLY A 436 9.00 -10.35 -9.97
C GLY A 436 9.26 -9.22 -10.96
N TYR A 437 10.47 -8.63 -10.99
CA TYR A 437 10.79 -7.55 -11.93
C TYR A 437 11.26 -8.05 -13.31
N GLY A 438 11.27 -7.15 -14.30
CA GLY A 438 11.81 -7.40 -15.64
C GLY A 438 10.83 -8.16 -16.54
N MET A 439 11.28 -9.24 -17.18
CA MET A 439 10.46 -10.01 -18.14
C MET A 439 9.20 -10.66 -17.53
N ALA A 440 9.09 -10.74 -16.20
CA ALA A 440 7.97 -11.36 -15.52
C ALA A 440 6.61 -10.75 -15.92
N TYR A 441 6.50 -9.42 -16.08
CA TYR A 441 5.24 -8.79 -16.48
C TYR A 441 4.78 -9.20 -17.89
N PHE A 442 5.71 -9.23 -18.86
CA PHE A 442 5.41 -9.62 -20.23
C PHE A 442 5.08 -11.12 -20.30
N ALA A 443 5.90 -11.95 -19.64
CA ALA A 443 5.67 -13.39 -19.56
C ALA A 443 4.35 -13.72 -18.88
N ALA A 444 3.98 -13.01 -17.81
CA ALA A 444 2.69 -13.15 -17.12
C ALA A 444 1.51 -12.93 -18.08
N THR A 445 1.59 -11.89 -18.91
CA THR A 445 0.55 -11.56 -19.89
C THR A 445 0.39 -12.70 -20.92
N ASP A 446 1.50 -13.20 -21.47
CA ASP A 446 1.46 -14.24 -22.50
C ASP A 446 1.10 -15.63 -21.95
N MET A 447 1.56 -15.95 -20.73
CA MET A 447 1.12 -17.13 -19.99
C MET A 447 -0.38 -17.09 -19.71
N GLN A 448 -0.92 -15.95 -19.25
CA GLN A 448 -2.34 -15.81 -18.97
C GLN A 448 -3.19 -15.98 -20.24
N LYS A 449 -2.77 -15.39 -21.37
CA LYS A 449 -3.41 -15.62 -22.67
C LYS A 449 -3.42 -17.11 -23.04
N SER A 450 -2.28 -17.79 -22.85
CA SER A 450 -2.15 -19.22 -23.14
C SER A 450 -3.13 -20.04 -22.30
N ILE A 451 -3.22 -19.79 -20.99
CA ILE A 451 -4.14 -20.50 -20.10
C ILE A 451 -5.61 -20.25 -20.47
N VAL A 452 -5.98 -19.02 -20.84
CA VAL A 452 -7.33 -18.70 -21.31
C VAL A 452 -7.66 -19.47 -22.58
N GLN A 453 -6.74 -19.49 -23.55
CA GLN A 453 -6.91 -20.24 -24.78
C GLN A 453 -7.00 -21.75 -24.55
N PHE A 454 -6.19 -22.29 -23.63
CA PHE A 454 -6.25 -23.72 -23.26
C PHE A 454 -7.56 -24.07 -22.60
N ARG A 455 -8.06 -23.22 -21.70
CA ARG A 455 -9.39 -23.37 -21.11
C ARG A 455 -10.45 -23.44 -22.21
N ASP A 456 -10.42 -22.50 -23.15
CA ASP A 456 -11.44 -22.42 -24.21
C ASP A 456 -11.39 -23.63 -25.14
N LEU A 457 -10.19 -24.07 -25.52
CA LEU A 457 -10.00 -25.31 -26.28
C LEU A 457 -10.52 -26.53 -25.51
N LEU A 458 -10.08 -26.73 -24.26
CA LEU A 458 -10.40 -27.91 -23.45
C LEU A 458 -11.87 -27.97 -23.01
N GLN A 459 -12.55 -26.82 -22.97
CA GLN A 459 -13.98 -26.73 -22.69
C GLN A 459 -14.86 -26.93 -23.94
N ASP A 460 -14.28 -26.84 -25.14
CA ASP A 460 -15.03 -27.03 -26.39
C ASP A 460 -15.75 -28.39 -26.40
N ALA A 461 -17.02 -28.37 -26.81
CA ALA A 461 -17.86 -29.55 -26.82
C ALA A 461 -17.35 -30.60 -27.82
N SER A 462 -16.85 -30.16 -28.99
CA SER A 462 -16.36 -31.08 -30.02
C SER A 462 -15.13 -31.84 -29.53
N LEU A 463 -14.19 -31.14 -28.89
CA LEU A 463 -13.02 -31.76 -28.28
C LEU A 463 -13.39 -32.68 -27.12
N ARG A 464 -14.25 -32.23 -26.20
CA ARG A 464 -14.71 -33.06 -25.07
C ARG A 464 -15.40 -34.34 -25.54
N ASN A 465 -16.25 -34.25 -26.56
CA ASN A 465 -16.92 -35.41 -27.14
C ASN A 465 -15.93 -36.39 -27.80
N ALA A 466 -14.88 -35.88 -28.47
CA ALA A 466 -13.84 -36.73 -29.06
C ALA A 466 -13.08 -37.56 -28.01
N PHE A 467 -12.94 -37.05 -26.79
CA PHE A 467 -12.32 -37.76 -25.67
C PHE A 467 -13.34 -38.47 -24.74
N GLY A 468 -14.64 -38.37 -25.00
CA GLY A 468 -15.69 -38.88 -24.10
C GLY A 468 -15.69 -38.23 -22.71
N ALA A 469 -15.18 -37.00 -22.61
CA ALA A 469 -15.00 -36.28 -21.35
C ALA A 469 -16.19 -35.37 -21.03
N ARG A 470 -16.56 -35.27 -19.76
CA ARG A 470 -17.65 -34.39 -19.29
C ARG A 470 -17.19 -32.95 -19.12
N ASP A 471 -15.95 -32.76 -18.71
CA ASP A 471 -15.35 -31.45 -18.49
C ASP A 471 -13.89 -31.42 -18.96
N MET A 472 -13.30 -30.22 -18.95
CA MET A 472 -11.92 -29.95 -19.34
C MET A 472 -10.90 -30.77 -18.53
N TRP A 473 -11.17 -31.01 -17.24
CA TRP A 473 -10.24 -31.72 -16.36
C TRP A 473 -10.21 -33.21 -16.69
N GLN A 474 -11.35 -33.79 -17.06
CA GLN A 474 -11.40 -35.16 -17.54
C GLN A 474 -10.62 -35.36 -18.84
N VAL A 475 -10.58 -34.35 -19.74
CA VAL A 475 -9.71 -34.39 -20.92
C VAL A 475 -8.23 -34.44 -20.49
N ILE A 476 -7.84 -33.57 -19.56
CA ILE A 476 -6.47 -33.54 -19.01
C ILE A 476 -6.10 -34.89 -18.37
N ASP A 477 -6.98 -35.45 -17.55
CA ASP A 477 -6.74 -36.73 -16.87
C ASP A 477 -6.66 -37.89 -17.87
N PHE A 478 -7.55 -37.91 -18.88
CA PHE A 478 -7.54 -38.92 -19.93
C PHE A 478 -6.23 -38.88 -20.73
N VAL A 479 -5.79 -37.68 -21.15
CA VAL A 479 -4.55 -37.56 -21.92
C VAL A 479 -3.33 -37.92 -21.08
N ASN A 480 -3.33 -37.56 -19.79
CA ASN A 480 -2.27 -37.93 -18.86
C ASN A 480 -2.13 -39.44 -18.71
N VAL A 481 -3.24 -40.15 -18.48
CA VAL A 481 -3.25 -41.61 -18.30
C VAL A 481 -2.83 -42.34 -19.58
N ASN A 482 -3.35 -41.93 -20.74
CA ASN A 482 -3.18 -42.69 -21.98
C ASN A 482 -1.90 -42.32 -22.75
N TYR A 483 -1.38 -41.09 -22.62
CA TYR A 483 -0.30 -40.59 -23.48
C TYR A 483 0.90 -39.98 -22.74
N LEU A 484 0.76 -39.54 -21.48
CA LEU A 484 1.82 -38.82 -20.76
C LEU A 484 2.37 -39.59 -19.55
N GLY A 485 2.22 -40.92 -19.55
CA GLY A 485 2.87 -41.79 -18.56
C GLY A 485 2.21 -41.80 -17.18
N GLY A 486 0.91 -41.50 -17.10
CA GLY A 486 0.10 -41.75 -15.90
C GLY A 486 -0.64 -40.52 -15.37
N ALA A 487 -1.59 -40.79 -14.47
CA ALA A 487 -2.44 -39.77 -13.87
C ALA A 487 -1.65 -38.77 -13.01
N ARG A 488 -2.12 -37.53 -12.94
CA ARG A 488 -1.65 -36.47 -12.05
C ARG A 488 -2.78 -36.05 -11.12
N ASN A 489 -2.44 -35.52 -9.95
CA ASN A 489 -3.45 -35.01 -9.01
C ASN A 489 -3.96 -33.64 -9.45
N SER A 490 -4.80 -33.61 -10.50
CA SER A 490 -5.39 -32.40 -11.06
C SER A 490 -6.21 -31.62 -10.02
N TYR A 491 -6.86 -32.32 -9.08
CA TYR A 491 -7.59 -31.72 -7.96
C TYR A 491 -6.72 -30.88 -7.02
N ARG A 492 -5.52 -31.38 -6.68
CA ARG A 492 -4.58 -30.66 -5.80
C ARG A 492 -4.14 -29.38 -6.49
N TYR A 493 -3.59 -29.49 -7.68
CA TYR A 493 -2.96 -28.36 -8.37
C TYR A 493 -3.96 -27.28 -8.78
N ARG A 494 -5.20 -27.62 -9.18
CA ARG A 494 -6.23 -26.60 -9.44
C ARG A 494 -6.59 -25.80 -8.18
N THR A 495 -6.65 -26.48 -7.04
CA THR A 495 -6.97 -25.85 -5.75
C THR A 495 -5.80 -24.97 -5.31
N GLN A 496 -4.57 -25.47 -5.43
CA GLN A 496 -3.36 -24.67 -5.15
C GLN A 496 -3.23 -23.46 -6.09
N ALA A 497 -3.54 -23.60 -7.37
CA ALA A 497 -3.53 -22.50 -8.34
C ALA A 497 -4.47 -21.38 -7.90
N ARG A 498 -5.74 -21.71 -7.64
CA ARG A 498 -6.75 -20.73 -7.22
C ARG A 498 -6.41 -20.11 -5.87
N ALA A 499 -6.13 -20.92 -4.87
CA ALA A 499 -5.83 -20.45 -3.52
C ALA A 499 -4.57 -19.58 -3.50
N GLY A 500 -3.50 -20.01 -4.17
CA GLY A 500 -2.26 -19.25 -4.20
C GLY A 500 -2.39 -17.93 -4.96
N ALA A 501 -3.18 -17.90 -6.04
CA ALA A 501 -3.50 -16.64 -6.72
C ALA A 501 -4.28 -15.66 -5.83
N VAL A 502 -5.18 -16.15 -4.98
CA VAL A 502 -5.90 -15.32 -3.99
C VAL A 502 -4.94 -14.78 -2.92
N ILE A 503 -4.06 -15.63 -2.40
CA ILE A 503 -3.04 -15.24 -1.39
C ILE A 503 -2.13 -14.13 -1.92
N ILE A 504 -1.55 -14.31 -3.11
CA ILE A 504 -0.65 -13.32 -3.71
C ILE A 504 -1.40 -12.01 -4.00
N ARG A 505 -2.64 -12.11 -4.50
CA ARG A 505 -3.49 -10.94 -4.75
C ARG A 505 -3.78 -10.16 -3.47
N TRP A 506 -4.08 -10.86 -2.37
CA TRP A 506 -4.36 -10.23 -1.09
C TRP A 506 -3.16 -9.43 -0.58
N ILE A 507 -1.95 -10.00 -0.68
CA ILE A 507 -0.71 -9.28 -0.31
C ILE A 507 -0.54 -8.02 -1.19
N ALA A 508 -0.82 -8.13 -2.49
CA ALA A 508 -0.72 -7.02 -3.44
C ALA A 508 -1.73 -5.87 -3.16
N ASP A 509 -2.94 -6.20 -2.70
CA ASP A 509 -3.98 -5.21 -2.40
C ASP A 509 -3.83 -4.61 -0.98
N HIS A 510 -3.12 -5.28 -0.07
CA HIS A 510 -2.99 -4.90 1.34
C HIS A 510 -1.58 -4.49 1.76
N VAL A 511 -0.74 -4.05 0.80
CA VAL A 511 0.63 -3.59 1.06
C VAL A 511 0.68 -2.57 2.20
N GLN A 512 -0.17 -1.55 2.18
CA GLN A 512 -0.20 -0.53 3.24
C GLN A 512 -0.50 -1.12 4.63
N ARG A 513 -1.44 -2.07 4.74
CA ARG A 513 -1.74 -2.73 6.03
C ARG A 513 -0.55 -3.54 6.55
N LEU A 514 0.19 -4.17 5.62
CA LEU A 514 1.42 -4.86 5.95
C LEU A 514 2.49 -3.86 6.36
N SER A 515 2.70 -2.75 5.63
CA SER A 515 3.70 -1.70 5.89
C SER A 515 3.47 -0.89 7.17
N ASN A 516 2.23 -0.75 7.62
CA ASN A 516 1.91 0.02 8.82
C ASN A 516 2.48 -0.66 10.08
N VAL A 517 3.05 0.15 10.98
CA VAL A 517 3.62 -0.30 12.26
C VAL A 517 2.52 -0.68 13.26
N THR A 518 1.33 -0.09 13.14
CA THR A 518 0.21 -0.29 14.07
C THR A 518 -1.06 -0.70 13.35
N GLY A 519 -1.96 -1.38 14.07
CA GLY A 519 -3.28 -1.81 13.59
C GLY A 519 -3.39 -3.30 13.30
N PRO A 520 -4.61 -3.83 13.07
CA PRO A 520 -4.80 -5.23 12.72
C PRO A 520 -4.40 -5.49 11.26
N VAL A 521 -3.70 -6.61 11.01
CA VAL A 521 -3.42 -7.09 9.64
C VAL A 521 -4.68 -7.71 9.05
N LEU A 522 -5.37 -8.50 9.88
CA LEU A 522 -6.65 -9.12 9.56
C LEU A 522 -7.77 -8.57 10.45
N ALA A 523 -8.88 -8.19 9.81
CA ALA A 523 -10.09 -7.74 10.45
C ALA A 523 -10.87 -8.93 11.03
N ALA A 524 -10.89 -9.06 12.36
CA ALA A 524 -11.48 -10.21 13.05
C ALA A 524 -13.01 -10.32 12.79
N ASP A 525 -13.70 -9.19 12.68
CA ASP A 525 -15.12 -9.12 12.35
C ASP A 525 -15.44 -9.78 10.99
N GLN A 526 -14.65 -9.49 9.96
CA GLN A 526 -14.80 -10.09 8.62
C GLN A 526 -14.53 -11.61 8.62
N ILE A 527 -13.68 -12.08 9.53
CA ILE A 527 -13.32 -13.49 9.62
C ILE A 527 -14.31 -14.29 10.45
N PHE A 528 -15.00 -13.71 11.44
CA PHE A 528 -15.80 -14.48 12.39
C PHE A 528 -17.31 -14.23 12.34
N ASN A 529 -17.77 -13.05 11.91
CA ASN A 529 -19.20 -12.75 11.83
C ASN A 529 -19.80 -13.27 10.51
N PRO A 530 -20.74 -14.23 10.51
CA PRO A 530 -21.35 -14.77 9.29
C PRO A 530 -21.96 -13.70 8.37
N GLN A 531 -22.60 -12.68 8.93
CA GLN A 531 -23.20 -11.61 8.13
C GLN A 531 -22.12 -10.71 7.51
N ALA A 532 -21.07 -10.40 8.27
CA ALA A 532 -19.94 -9.61 7.76
C ALA A 532 -19.12 -10.41 6.73
N ARG A 533 -19.02 -11.74 6.88
CA ARG A 533 -18.39 -12.65 5.91
C ARG A 533 -19.11 -12.60 4.57
N ASP A 534 -20.43 -12.72 4.55
CA ASP A 534 -21.20 -12.71 3.31
C ASP A 534 -21.09 -11.36 2.59
N LEU A 535 -21.11 -10.25 3.35
CA LEU A 535 -20.91 -8.89 2.85
C LEU A 535 -19.48 -8.63 2.36
N ALA A 536 -18.47 -9.18 3.04
CA ALA A 536 -17.05 -9.00 2.69
C ALA A 536 -16.59 -9.97 1.59
N SER A 537 -17.24 -11.14 1.45
CA SER A 537 -16.85 -12.16 0.48
C SER A 537 -16.88 -11.60 -0.94
N SER A 538 -15.75 -11.70 -1.63
CA SER A 538 -15.66 -11.18 -2.99
C SER A 538 -16.31 -12.14 -3.97
N SER A 539 -17.14 -11.62 -4.88
CA SER A 539 -17.58 -12.43 -6.03
C SER A 539 -16.41 -12.81 -6.96
N THR A 540 -15.27 -12.11 -6.84
CA THR A 540 -14.04 -12.36 -7.60
C THR A 540 -12.79 -12.37 -6.70
N PRO A 541 -12.57 -13.42 -5.88
CA PRO A 541 -11.46 -13.47 -4.92
C PRO A 541 -10.07 -13.35 -5.57
N MET A 542 -9.93 -13.73 -6.84
CA MET A 542 -8.65 -13.60 -7.57
C MET A 542 -8.34 -12.15 -8.01
N LYS A 543 -9.29 -11.21 -7.91
CA LYS A 543 -9.09 -9.81 -8.32
C LYS A 543 -9.14 -8.84 -7.15
N ASN A 544 -9.98 -9.11 -6.16
CA ASN A 544 -10.13 -8.27 -4.98
C ASN A 544 -10.53 -9.15 -3.78
N PRO A 545 -9.57 -9.84 -3.16
CA PRO A 545 -9.84 -10.75 -2.04
C PRO A 545 -10.09 -10.01 -0.74
N SER A 546 -11.08 -10.49 0.02
CA SER A 546 -11.29 -10.10 1.42
C SER A 546 -10.37 -10.87 2.38
N ASP A 547 -10.37 -10.47 3.65
CA ASP A 547 -9.63 -11.18 4.71
C ASP A 547 -10.17 -12.60 4.91
N TRP A 548 -11.48 -12.81 4.70
CA TRP A 548 -12.08 -14.15 4.71
C TRP A 548 -11.61 -14.98 3.52
N ASP A 549 -11.54 -14.39 2.32
CA ASP A 549 -11.05 -15.08 1.12
C ASP A 549 -9.60 -15.53 1.30
N LEU A 550 -8.77 -14.71 1.96
CA LEU A 550 -7.40 -15.07 2.32
C LEU A 550 -7.35 -16.30 3.24
N VAL A 551 -8.08 -16.26 4.37
CA VAL A 551 -8.09 -17.37 5.35
C VAL A 551 -8.56 -18.66 4.67
N ASN A 552 -9.65 -18.59 3.92
CA ASN A 552 -10.20 -19.73 3.19
C ASN A 552 -9.21 -20.27 2.15
N ALA A 553 -8.51 -19.39 1.43
CA ALA A 553 -7.48 -19.79 0.48
C ALA A 553 -6.29 -20.49 1.17
N CYS A 554 -5.81 -19.95 2.30
CA CYS A 554 -4.74 -20.57 3.08
C CYS A 554 -5.12 -21.98 3.55
N ASP A 555 -6.32 -22.15 4.11
CA ASP A 555 -6.81 -23.44 4.58
C ASP A 555 -6.99 -24.45 3.43
N GLN A 556 -7.57 -24.02 2.31
CA GLN A 556 -7.70 -24.88 1.11
C GLN A 556 -6.34 -25.30 0.57
N TRP A 557 -5.36 -24.40 0.55
CA TRP A 557 -4.02 -24.69 0.07
C TRP A 557 -3.30 -25.72 0.96
N LEU A 558 -3.39 -25.58 2.29
CA LEU A 558 -2.80 -26.51 3.25
C LEU A 558 -3.48 -27.89 3.17
N ALA A 559 -4.81 -27.93 3.10
CA ALA A 559 -5.60 -29.15 3.05
C ALA A 559 -5.23 -30.04 1.85
N VAL A 560 -4.98 -29.46 0.68
CA VAL A 560 -4.56 -30.22 -0.51
C VAL A 560 -3.04 -30.42 -0.60
N GLY A 561 -2.27 -29.60 0.11
CA GLY A 561 -0.81 -29.67 0.16
C GLY A 561 -0.26 -30.86 0.95
N GLY A 562 -1.08 -31.45 1.83
CA GLY A 562 -0.68 -32.56 2.70
C GLY A 562 0.22 -32.12 3.87
N VAL A 563 0.17 -30.83 4.22
CA VAL A 563 0.90 -30.28 5.38
C VAL A 563 0.18 -30.72 6.65
N GLN A 564 0.91 -31.38 7.56
CA GLN A 564 0.35 -31.86 8.83
C GLN A 564 0.18 -30.71 9.83
N ASP A 565 -0.80 -30.79 10.72
CA ASP A 565 -1.10 -29.76 11.73
C ASP A 565 0.12 -29.38 12.58
N GLN A 566 0.95 -30.36 12.95
CA GLN A 566 2.18 -30.12 13.71
C GLN A 566 3.21 -29.28 12.93
N ALA A 567 3.30 -29.47 11.60
CA ALA A 567 4.16 -28.65 10.76
C ALA A 567 3.60 -27.23 10.61
N ILE A 568 2.26 -27.08 10.57
CA ILE A 568 1.61 -25.77 10.52
C ILE A 568 1.93 -24.96 11.78
N GLU A 569 1.87 -25.59 12.97
CA GLU A 569 2.27 -24.94 14.23
C GLU A 569 3.75 -24.53 14.21
N GLN A 570 4.64 -25.39 13.72
CA GLN A 570 6.07 -25.10 13.61
C GLN A 570 6.35 -23.92 12.67
N TYR A 571 5.75 -23.90 11.47
CA TYR A 571 5.93 -22.82 10.50
C TYR A 571 5.30 -21.50 10.96
N SER A 572 4.31 -21.54 11.85
CA SER A 572 3.67 -20.33 12.39
C SER A 572 4.53 -19.60 13.44
N GLN A 573 5.58 -20.23 13.96
CA GLN A 573 6.44 -19.63 14.99
C GLN A 573 7.28 -18.47 14.46
N PRO A 574 7.56 -17.45 15.28
CA PRO A 574 8.49 -16.39 14.92
C PRO A 574 9.92 -16.93 14.73
N ILE A 575 10.47 -16.79 13.53
CA ILE A 575 11.89 -16.99 13.23
C ILE A 575 12.52 -15.71 12.66
N GLU A 576 13.85 -15.65 12.72
CA GLU A 576 14.67 -14.60 12.11
C GLU A 576 14.44 -14.55 10.59
N SER A 577 14.39 -13.34 10.00
CA SER A 577 14.18 -13.21 8.55
C SER A 577 15.47 -13.56 7.81
N PRO A 578 15.40 -14.23 6.63
CA PRO A 578 16.59 -14.47 5.84
C PRO A 578 17.24 -13.13 5.42
N VAL A 579 18.58 -13.08 5.46
CA VAL A 579 19.36 -11.89 5.09
C VAL A 579 19.13 -11.57 3.61
N THR A 580 18.29 -10.57 3.36
CA THR A 580 17.88 -10.18 2.00
C THR A 580 18.72 -8.99 1.58
N THR A 581 19.82 -9.22 0.85
CA THR A 581 20.64 -8.14 0.27
C THR A 581 19.95 -7.53 -0.96
N SER A 582 20.09 -6.24 -1.23
CA SER A 582 19.77 -5.70 -2.56
C SER A 582 20.63 -6.43 -3.60
N ARG A 583 20.07 -6.95 -4.70
CA ARG A 583 20.89 -7.58 -5.75
C ARG A 583 21.70 -6.47 -6.43
N PRO A 584 23.03 -6.45 -6.33
CA PRO A 584 23.81 -5.52 -7.13
C PRO A 584 23.61 -5.88 -8.60
N ILE A 585 23.49 -4.86 -9.45
CA ILE A 585 23.58 -5.06 -10.90
C ILE A 585 25.04 -5.43 -11.18
N GLU A 586 25.35 -6.72 -11.20
CA GLU A 586 26.69 -7.17 -11.59
C GLU A 586 26.91 -6.87 -13.07
N MET A 587 27.93 -6.08 -13.40
CA MET A 587 28.33 -5.88 -14.78
C MET A 587 28.76 -7.22 -15.40
N PRO A 588 28.23 -7.59 -16.59
CA PRO A 588 28.67 -8.77 -17.31
C PRO A 588 30.20 -8.78 -17.47
N ARG A 589 30.85 -9.94 -17.33
CA ARG A 589 32.33 -10.06 -17.44
C ARG A 589 32.90 -9.42 -18.70
N MET A 590 32.19 -9.53 -19.83
CA MET A 590 32.60 -8.90 -21.09
C MET A 590 32.58 -7.36 -21.03
N ALA A 591 31.62 -6.76 -20.31
CA ALA A 591 31.60 -5.32 -20.08
C ALA A 591 32.76 -4.91 -19.16
N ARG A 592 33.05 -5.72 -18.13
CA ARG A 592 34.18 -5.51 -17.21
C ARG A 592 35.52 -5.55 -17.95
N GLU A 593 35.73 -6.56 -18.78
CA GLU A 593 36.92 -6.71 -19.63
C GLU A 593 37.05 -5.57 -20.66
N ALA A 594 35.93 -5.06 -21.20
CA ALA A 594 35.93 -3.91 -22.10
C ALA A 594 36.28 -2.59 -21.38
N PHE A 595 35.82 -2.40 -20.13
CA PHE A 595 36.18 -1.23 -19.32
C PHE A 595 37.64 -1.28 -18.85
N ASP A 596 38.14 -2.46 -18.48
CA ASP A 596 39.55 -2.67 -18.13
C ASP A 596 40.47 -2.48 -19.36
N ALA A 597 40.07 -2.98 -20.53
CA ALA A 597 40.80 -2.77 -21.79
C ALA A 597 40.79 -1.29 -22.25
N ALA A 598 39.77 -0.52 -21.86
CA ALA A 598 39.67 0.91 -22.10
C ALA A 598 40.40 1.77 -21.04
N GLY A 599 41.02 1.16 -20.03
CA GLY A 599 41.78 1.85 -18.98
C GLY A 599 40.91 2.64 -17.98
N ILE A 600 39.61 2.35 -17.90
CA ILE A 600 38.68 3.04 -17.00
C ILE A 600 38.61 2.26 -15.69
N ASN A 601 39.38 2.70 -14.70
CA ASN A 601 39.33 2.13 -13.35
C ASN A 601 38.21 2.79 -12.55
N LEU A 602 37.14 2.05 -12.25
CA LEU A 602 36.02 2.55 -11.43
C LEU A 602 36.41 2.49 -9.94
N PRO A 603 36.45 3.63 -9.21
CA PRO A 603 36.84 3.63 -7.81
C PRO A 603 35.69 3.15 -6.92
N GLY A 604 35.97 2.14 -6.09
CA GLY A 604 35.09 1.70 -5.01
C GLY A 604 33.96 0.76 -5.45
N MET A 605 34.31 -0.49 -5.74
CA MET A 605 33.45 -1.65 -5.52
C MET A 605 34.22 -2.70 -4.73
#